data_AF-A0A7S2K9P1-F1
#
_entry.id   AF-A0A7S2K9P1-F1
#
_cell.length_a   1.000
_cell.length_b   1.000
_cell.length_c   1.000
_cell.angle_alpha   90.00
_cell.angle_beta   90.00
_cell.angle_gamma   90.00
#
_symmetry.space_group_name_H-M   'P 1'
#
loop_
_entity.id
_entity.type
_entity.pdbx_description
1 polymer ?
#
loop_
_entity_poly.entity_id
_entity_poly.type
_entity_poly.pdbx_seq_one_letter_code
_entity_poly.pdbx_strand_id
1 'polypeptide(L)'
;MSELPKKLAAAVAAFHCSHIDADFNTDARDCMIDIFPSMEDLLLKMATNQTASSRMKELTLELGVEGCSKLFDAATKSYREQDIPCHADLHMFNIMVEKKPQIDLFSEQDDIFGENGTFCICDWEMTMKGPLGLDMGRVYSIPVACILAHAISGNSDVVDGIIAWLNLYWKEYSDTMTKKSGQSTNFLCKSYRNAMAWLGWKLYAISIFEWFVPFFPIESGDVGSLKESVGVVGFTLMKLGFGEGGEGLTVDDLHSRLNSTISDEIDHIKSSRRGRPSLRRKSSILRQSNRRVSDAFKGMGRESLKKMISDLSQVGLDK
;
A
#
# COMPACT_ATOMS: atom_id res chain seq x y z
N MET A 1 -22.70 -8.42 -2.55
CA MET A 1 -21.33 -7.83 -2.64
C MET A 1 -21.48 -6.32 -2.68
N SER A 2 -20.65 -5.57 -1.96
CA SER A 2 -20.71 -4.10 -1.93
C SER A 2 -20.44 -3.52 -3.33
N GLU A 3 -21.19 -2.50 -3.73
CA GLU A 3 -20.95 -1.72 -4.97
C GLU A 3 -19.77 -0.73 -4.84
N LEU A 4 -19.29 -0.50 -3.61
CA LEU A 4 -18.20 0.43 -3.31
C LEU A 4 -16.92 0.21 -4.15
N PRO A 5 -16.32 -1.01 -4.23
CA PRO A 5 -15.10 -1.21 -5.02
C PRO A 5 -15.30 -0.82 -6.48
N LYS A 6 -16.48 -1.08 -7.07
CA LYS A 6 -16.78 -0.70 -8.44
C LYS A 6 -16.85 0.82 -8.60
N LYS A 7 -17.63 1.49 -7.74
CA LYS A 7 -17.81 2.95 -7.81
C LYS A 7 -16.49 3.69 -7.57
N LEU A 8 -15.68 3.22 -6.62
CA LEU A 8 -14.35 3.76 -6.36
C LEU A 8 -13.42 3.56 -7.55
N ALA A 9 -13.34 2.34 -8.09
CA ALA A 9 -12.52 2.05 -9.27
C ALA A 9 -12.89 2.93 -10.47
N ALA A 10 -14.19 3.11 -10.73
CA ALA A 10 -14.68 3.97 -11.80
C ALA A 10 -14.33 5.45 -11.57
N ALA A 11 -14.43 5.95 -10.34
CA ALA A 11 -14.06 7.33 -10.02
C ALA A 11 -12.55 7.58 -10.16
N VAL A 12 -11.72 6.66 -9.69
CA VAL A 12 -10.25 6.76 -9.83
C VAL A 12 -9.85 6.71 -11.31
N ALA A 13 -10.42 5.78 -12.08
CA ALA A 13 -10.18 5.70 -13.51
C ALA A 13 -10.64 6.97 -14.27
N ALA A 14 -11.80 7.53 -13.90
CA ALA A 14 -12.28 8.78 -14.47
C ALA A 14 -11.34 9.94 -14.18
N PHE A 15 -10.82 10.04 -12.96
CA PHE A 15 -9.83 11.05 -12.58
C PHE A 15 -8.49 10.86 -13.32
N HIS A 16 -7.98 9.63 -13.44
CA HIS A 16 -6.76 9.37 -14.22
C HIS A 16 -6.89 9.68 -15.72
N CYS A 17 -8.12 9.75 -16.23
CA CYS A 17 -8.42 10.15 -17.61
C CYS A 17 -8.82 11.63 -17.74
N SER A 18 -8.88 12.37 -16.64
CA SER A 18 -9.20 13.79 -16.68
C SER A 18 -7.99 14.63 -17.08
N HIS A 19 -8.22 15.94 -17.22
CA HIS A 19 -7.15 16.90 -17.43
C HIS A 19 -6.79 17.58 -16.10
N ILE A 20 -5.50 17.80 -15.88
CA ILE A 20 -4.96 18.66 -14.83
C ILE A 20 -3.78 19.44 -15.41
N ASP A 21 -3.55 20.64 -14.89
CA ASP A 21 -2.36 21.43 -15.25
C ASP A 21 -1.09 20.62 -14.95
N ALA A 22 -0.13 20.63 -15.88
CA ALA A 22 1.13 19.90 -15.74
C ALA A 22 1.97 20.41 -14.57
N ASP A 23 1.83 21.70 -14.25
CA ASP A 23 2.54 22.37 -13.17
C ASP A 23 1.68 22.48 -11.89
N PHE A 24 0.52 21.80 -11.85
CA PHE A 24 -0.29 21.77 -10.63
C PHE A 24 0.49 21.11 -9.48
N ASN A 25 0.73 21.89 -8.43
CA ASN A 25 1.24 21.43 -7.13
C ASN A 25 2.57 20.66 -7.23
N THR A 26 3.51 21.15 -8.05
CA THR A 26 4.84 20.54 -8.22
C THR A 26 5.62 20.46 -6.91
N ASP A 27 5.40 21.36 -5.97
CA ASP A 27 6.10 21.40 -4.68
C ASP A 27 5.77 20.16 -3.81
N ALA A 28 4.53 19.65 -3.89
CA ALA A 28 4.14 18.43 -3.21
C ALA A 28 4.92 17.19 -3.71
N ARG A 29 5.37 17.23 -4.97
CA ARG A 29 6.21 16.17 -5.54
C ARG A 29 7.55 16.11 -4.83
N ASP A 30 8.24 17.25 -4.71
CA ASP A 30 9.59 17.28 -4.14
C ASP A 30 9.58 16.91 -2.64
N CYS A 31 8.54 17.32 -1.90
CA CYS A 31 8.38 16.94 -0.49
C CYS A 31 8.34 15.42 -0.27
N MET A 32 7.72 14.65 -1.17
CA MET A 32 7.66 13.19 -1.03
C MET A 32 8.96 12.49 -1.43
N ILE A 33 9.71 13.08 -2.37
CA ILE A 33 10.98 12.51 -2.82
C ILE A 33 12.02 12.54 -1.70
N ASP A 34 11.95 13.52 -0.79
CA ASP A 34 12.88 13.63 0.35
C ASP A 34 12.85 12.42 1.30
N ILE A 35 11.78 11.61 1.26
CA ILE A 35 11.66 10.39 2.07
C ILE A 35 12.43 9.22 1.46
N PHE A 36 12.68 9.22 0.15
CA PHE A 36 13.22 8.08 -0.58
C PHE A 36 14.64 7.71 -0.13
N PRO A 37 15.58 8.66 0.06
CA PRO A 37 16.93 8.33 0.52
C PRO A 37 16.96 7.61 1.88
N SER A 38 16.08 7.99 2.82
CA SER A 38 16.00 7.32 4.12
C SER A 38 15.50 5.88 4.01
N MET A 39 14.60 5.61 3.07
CA MET A 39 14.12 4.25 2.82
C MET A 39 15.16 3.39 2.11
N GLU A 40 15.88 3.99 1.16
CA GLU A 40 16.96 3.35 0.43
C GLU A 40 18.09 2.96 1.38
N ASP A 41 18.58 3.87 2.23
CA ASP A 41 19.64 3.60 3.21
C ASP A 41 19.32 2.40 4.11
N LEU A 42 18.07 2.30 4.58
CA LEU A 42 17.61 1.14 5.36
C LEU A 42 17.65 -0.15 4.54
N LEU A 43 17.29 -0.10 3.25
CA LEU A 43 17.32 -1.27 2.37
C LEU A 43 18.77 -1.71 2.09
N LEU A 44 19.68 -0.76 1.83
CA LEU A 44 21.09 -1.03 1.57
C LEU A 44 21.80 -1.59 2.82
N LYS A 45 21.43 -1.12 4.01
CA LYS A 45 21.90 -1.70 5.29
C LYS A 45 21.46 -3.16 5.45
N MET A 46 20.23 -3.52 5.05
CA MET A 46 19.79 -4.91 5.04
C MET A 46 20.58 -5.76 4.04
N ALA A 47 20.87 -5.21 2.86
CA ALA A 47 21.63 -5.88 1.81
C ALA A 47 23.14 -6.04 2.10
N THR A 48 23.67 -5.43 3.15
CA THR A 48 25.10 -5.49 3.53
C THR A 48 25.34 -6.24 4.84
N ASN A 49 24.39 -6.21 5.76
CA ASN A 49 24.49 -6.89 7.04
C ASN A 49 24.45 -8.41 6.82
N GLN A 50 25.42 -9.20 7.30
CA GLN A 50 25.41 -10.67 7.15
C GLN A 50 24.93 -11.42 8.41
N THR A 51 24.67 -10.73 9.53
CA THR A 51 24.52 -11.35 10.86
C THR A 51 23.07 -11.50 11.34
N ALA A 52 22.14 -10.64 10.92
CA ALA A 52 20.71 -10.82 11.19
C ALA A 52 20.04 -11.91 10.30
N SER A 53 18.97 -12.56 10.76
CA SER A 53 18.19 -13.54 10.00
C SER A 53 16.73 -13.08 9.84
N SER A 54 16.35 -12.58 8.67
CA SER A 54 14.95 -12.35 8.30
C SER A 54 14.74 -12.66 6.82
N ARG A 55 13.52 -12.97 6.41
CA ARG A 55 13.19 -13.33 5.02
C ARG A 55 13.32 -12.13 4.10
N MET A 56 12.86 -10.96 4.56
CA MET A 56 13.08 -9.71 3.85
C MET A 56 14.58 -9.48 3.61
N LYS A 57 15.40 -9.75 4.62
CA LYS A 57 16.84 -9.60 4.51
C LYS A 57 17.45 -10.59 3.49
N GLU A 58 17.04 -11.85 3.52
CA GLU A 58 17.46 -12.86 2.52
C GLU A 58 17.17 -12.37 1.10
N LEU A 59 15.97 -11.84 0.86
CA LEU A 59 15.60 -11.27 -0.44
C LEU A 59 16.46 -10.06 -0.83
N THR A 60 16.81 -9.19 0.12
CA THR A 60 17.70 -8.03 -0.15
C THR A 60 19.15 -8.44 -0.40
N LEU A 61 19.63 -9.48 0.28
CA LEU A 61 20.96 -10.05 0.06
C LEU A 61 21.07 -10.70 -1.30
N GLU A 62 20.02 -11.43 -1.72
CA GLU A 62 19.95 -12.05 -3.05
C GLU A 62 19.98 -11.00 -4.17
N LEU A 63 19.26 -9.89 -4.00
CA LEU A 63 19.25 -8.80 -4.98
C LEU A 63 20.57 -8.00 -4.97
N GLY A 64 21.23 -7.91 -3.81
CA GLY A 64 22.46 -7.17 -3.61
C GLY A 64 22.27 -5.65 -3.56
N VAL A 65 23.30 -4.96 -3.09
CA VAL A 65 23.33 -3.49 -2.94
C VAL A 65 23.00 -2.77 -4.25
N GLU A 66 23.61 -3.20 -5.35
CA GLU A 66 23.40 -2.59 -6.67
C GLU A 66 21.95 -2.75 -7.14
N GLY A 67 21.38 -3.95 -7.00
CA GLY A 67 19.99 -4.19 -7.40
C GLY A 67 19.01 -3.41 -6.51
N CYS A 68 19.25 -3.34 -5.21
CA CYS A 68 18.45 -2.54 -4.28
C CYS A 68 18.48 -1.04 -4.63
N SER A 69 19.65 -0.49 -4.94
CA SER A 69 19.78 0.92 -5.33
C SER A 69 19.08 1.21 -6.66
N LYS A 70 19.21 0.31 -7.66
CA LYS A 70 18.47 0.41 -8.93
C LYS A 70 16.94 0.47 -8.75
N LEU A 71 16.39 -0.24 -7.76
CA LEU A 71 14.95 -0.14 -7.46
C LEU A 71 14.56 1.28 -7.01
N PHE A 72 15.40 1.94 -6.21
CA PHE A 72 15.15 3.30 -5.73
C PHE A 72 15.41 4.37 -6.78
N ASP A 73 16.41 4.17 -7.65
CA ASP A 73 16.59 5.00 -8.84
C ASP A 73 15.36 4.94 -9.75
N ALA A 74 14.85 3.73 -10.01
CA ALA A 74 13.64 3.53 -10.80
C ALA A 74 12.40 4.13 -10.12
N ALA A 75 12.26 4.00 -8.81
CA ALA A 75 11.18 4.63 -8.05
C ALA A 75 11.26 6.15 -8.13
N THR A 76 12.44 6.74 -7.93
CA THR A 76 12.66 8.20 -8.00
C THR A 76 12.35 8.73 -9.39
N LYS A 77 12.85 8.04 -10.43
CA LYS A 77 12.56 8.39 -11.82
C LYS A 77 11.07 8.31 -12.12
N SER A 78 10.40 7.23 -11.69
CA SER A 78 8.96 7.09 -11.91
C SER A 78 8.18 8.16 -11.16
N TYR A 79 8.51 8.49 -9.90
CA TYR A 79 7.79 9.52 -9.15
C TYR A 79 7.78 10.90 -9.83
N ARG A 80 8.81 11.18 -10.64
CA ARG A 80 8.94 12.41 -11.42
C ARG A 80 8.24 12.37 -12.78
N GLU A 81 7.72 11.22 -13.23
CA GLU A 81 6.89 11.16 -14.44
C GLU A 81 5.61 11.97 -14.27
N GLN A 82 5.13 12.58 -15.36
CA GLN A 82 3.93 13.44 -15.40
C GLN A 82 2.91 12.87 -16.38
N ASP A 83 2.58 11.59 -16.21
CA ASP A 83 1.77 10.82 -17.16
C ASP A 83 0.27 11.13 -17.03
N ILE A 84 -0.25 11.17 -15.80
CA ILE A 84 -1.70 11.29 -15.51
C ILE A 84 -1.98 12.18 -14.29
N PRO A 85 -3.20 12.72 -14.12
CA PRO A 85 -3.62 13.24 -12.82
C PRO A 85 -3.56 12.14 -11.76
N CYS A 86 -2.94 12.44 -10.62
CA CYS A 86 -2.85 11.57 -9.45
C CYS A 86 -3.25 12.38 -8.22
N HIS A 87 -4.02 11.77 -7.32
CA HIS A 87 -4.21 12.26 -5.95
C HIS A 87 -2.88 12.18 -5.20
N ALA A 88 -2.05 11.20 -5.55
CA ALA A 88 -0.71 10.97 -5.02
C ALA A 88 -0.66 10.79 -3.50
N ASP A 89 -1.80 10.52 -2.85
CA ASP A 89 -1.93 9.93 -1.52
C ASP A 89 -3.23 9.15 -1.32
N LEU A 90 -3.66 8.46 -2.38
CA LEU A 90 -4.93 7.73 -2.38
C LEU A 90 -4.85 6.40 -1.65
N HIS A 91 -4.90 6.44 -0.31
CA HIS A 91 -5.03 5.24 0.53
C HIS A 91 -6.36 5.20 1.30
N MET A 92 -6.68 4.07 1.91
CA MET A 92 -7.99 3.86 2.57
C MET A 92 -8.35 4.88 3.66
N PHE A 93 -7.38 5.59 4.25
CA PHE A 93 -7.67 6.65 5.23
C PHE A 93 -8.12 7.97 4.60
N ASN A 94 -7.90 8.15 3.29
CA ASN A 94 -8.32 9.31 2.50
C ASN A 94 -9.61 9.00 1.70
N ILE A 95 -10.31 7.93 2.10
CA ILE A 95 -11.58 7.51 1.52
C ILE A 95 -12.60 7.40 2.65
N MET A 96 -13.49 8.39 2.72
CA MET A 96 -14.63 8.34 3.61
C MET A 96 -15.71 7.46 3.00
N VAL A 97 -16.32 6.60 3.81
CA VAL A 97 -17.45 5.75 3.43
C VAL A 97 -18.61 6.01 4.37
N GLU A 98 -19.82 5.66 3.93
CA GLU A 98 -21.01 5.79 4.76
C GLU A 98 -20.83 5.15 6.14
N LYS A 99 -21.38 5.80 7.16
CA LYS A 99 -21.39 5.25 8.52
C LYS A 99 -22.26 3.98 8.52
N LYS A 100 -21.85 2.98 9.30
CA LYS A 100 -22.73 1.84 9.61
C LYS A 100 -23.91 2.31 10.48
N PRO A 101 -25.13 1.77 10.28
CA PRO A 101 -26.31 2.16 11.06
C PRO A 101 -26.11 1.99 12.57
N GLN A 102 -25.41 0.93 13.01
CA GLN A 102 -25.11 0.69 14.43
C GLN A 102 -23.61 0.36 14.65
N ILE A 103 -23.04 0.90 15.73
CA ILE A 103 -21.64 0.70 16.12
C ILE A 103 -21.48 -0.51 17.06
N ASP A 104 -22.53 -0.85 17.83
CA ASP A 104 -22.41 -1.70 19.02
C ASP A 104 -22.80 -3.17 18.85
N LEU A 105 -23.33 -3.57 17.69
CA LEU A 105 -23.74 -4.94 17.44
C LEU A 105 -23.05 -5.49 16.19
N PHE A 106 -22.06 -6.35 16.40
CA PHE A 106 -21.53 -7.26 15.37
C PHE A 106 -22.56 -8.37 15.08
N SER A 107 -23.81 -7.99 14.78
CA SER A 107 -24.78 -8.93 14.23
C SER A 107 -24.41 -9.15 12.76
N GLU A 108 -24.39 -10.40 12.30
CA GLU A 108 -24.10 -10.75 10.89
C GLU A 108 -25.10 -10.11 9.90
N GLN A 109 -26.23 -9.60 10.40
CA GLN A 109 -27.28 -8.95 9.61
C GLN A 109 -27.07 -7.43 9.44
N ASP A 110 -26.25 -6.78 10.27
CA ASP A 110 -26.05 -5.31 10.29
C ASP A 110 -24.68 -4.85 9.75
N ASP A 111 -23.92 -5.75 9.11
CA ASP A 111 -22.56 -5.45 8.61
C ASP A 111 -22.56 -4.64 7.28
N ILE A 112 -23.72 -4.16 6.84
CA ILE A 112 -23.91 -3.42 5.59
C ILE A 112 -23.61 -1.93 5.86
N PHE A 113 -22.69 -1.36 5.06
CA PHE A 113 -22.55 0.10 4.95
C PHE A 113 -23.87 0.70 4.44
N GLY A 114 -24.04 2.03 4.47
CA GLY A 114 -25.27 2.66 3.96
C GLY A 114 -25.72 2.07 2.61
N GLU A 115 -27.04 1.99 2.38
CA GLU A 115 -27.63 1.29 1.23
C GLU A 115 -27.10 1.78 -0.12
N ASN A 116 -26.57 3.01 -0.17
CA ASN A 116 -26.06 3.61 -1.39
C ASN A 116 -24.61 3.23 -1.70
N GLY A 117 -23.82 2.75 -0.73
CA GLY A 117 -22.39 2.54 -0.90
C GLY A 117 -21.65 3.82 -1.30
N THR A 118 -22.06 4.95 -0.72
CA THR A 118 -21.47 6.27 -1.03
C THR A 118 -20.07 6.37 -0.42
N PHE A 119 -19.17 7.03 -1.15
CA PHE A 119 -17.84 7.38 -0.67
C PHE A 119 -17.46 8.79 -1.09
N CYS A 120 -16.44 9.32 -0.43
CA CYS A 120 -15.79 10.58 -0.79
C CYS A 120 -14.28 10.38 -0.68
N ILE A 121 -13.55 10.71 -1.75
CA ILE A 121 -12.10 10.83 -1.71
C ILE A 121 -11.77 12.23 -1.19
N CYS A 122 -10.96 12.32 -0.16
CA CYS A 122 -10.59 13.55 0.53
C CYS A 122 -9.08 13.69 0.66
N ASP A 123 -8.61 14.84 1.14
CA ASP A 123 -7.19 15.13 1.37
C ASP A 123 -6.35 15.24 0.08
N TRP A 124 -6.83 16.08 -0.83
CA TRP A 124 -6.25 16.30 -2.16
C TRP A 124 -4.97 17.14 -2.14
N GLU A 125 -4.34 17.36 -0.99
CA GLU A 125 -3.17 18.26 -0.84
C GLU A 125 -1.93 17.79 -1.61
N MET A 126 -1.85 16.50 -1.93
CA MET A 126 -0.75 15.91 -2.70
C MET A 126 -1.03 15.80 -4.20
N THR A 127 -2.21 16.23 -4.65
CA THR A 127 -2.66 16.03 -6.03
C THR A 127 -1.71 16.70 -7.00
N MET A 128 -1.29 15.98 -8.04
CA MET A 128 -0.36 16.47 -9.05
C MET A 128 -0.56 15.74 -10.38
N LYS A 129 0.09 16.20 -11.44
CA LYS A 129 0.34 15.34 -12.60
C LYS A 129 1.52 14.42 -12.28
N GLY A 130 1.24 13.12 -12.14
CA GLY A 130 2.17 12.13 -11.60
C GLY A 130 2.29 10.87 -12.47
N PRO A 131 3.04 9.86 -11.98
CA PRO A 131 3.23 8.61 -12.71
C PRO A 131 1.98 7.76 -12.77
N LEU A 132 1.95 6.93 -13.81
CA LEU A 132 1.00 5.83 -13.90
C LEU A 132 1.11 4.90 -12.68
N GLY A 133 -0.05 4.39 -12.24
CA GLY A 133 -0.14 3.33 -11.24
C GLY A 133 0.05 3.79 -9.78
N LEU A 134 0.49 5.02 -9.52
CA LEU A 134 0.75 5.50 -8.15
C LEU A 134 -0.47 5.35 -7.22
N ASP A 135 -1.60 5.93 -7.63
CA ASP A 135 -2.84 5.89 -6.84
C ASP A 135 -3.39 4.46 -6.73
N MET A 136 -3.32 3.67 -7.80
CA MET A 136 -3.74 2.27 -7.74
C MET A 136 -2.91 1.47 -6.73
N GLY A 137 -1.59 1.64 -6.72
CA GLY A 137 -0.72 0.99 -5.74
C GLY A 137 -1.08 1.41 -4.30
N ARG A 138 -1.37 2.70 -4.08
CA ARG A 138 -1.75 3.21 -2.76
C ARG A 138 -3.12 2.72 -2.29
N VAL A 139 -4.09 2.57 -3.19
CA VAL A 139 -5.42 2.00 -2.87
C VAL A 139 -5.27 0.59 -2.30
N TYR A 140 -4.32 -0.20 -2.82
CA TYR A 140 -4.10 -1.59 -2.40
C TYR A 140 -3.30 -1.73 -1.09
N SER A 141 -2.49 -0.73 -0.75
CA SER A 141 -1.51 -0.84 0.36
C SER A 141 -2.14 -1.23 1.70
N ILE A 142 -3.19 -0.53 2.13
CA ILE A 142 -3.88 -0.79 3.39
C ILE A 142 -4.67 -2.11 3.36
N PRO A 143 -5.49 -2.41 2.32
CA PRO A 143 -6.15 -3.71 2.19
C PRO A 143 -5.20 -4.91 2.23
N VAL A 144 -4.06 -4.84 1.52
CA VAL A 144 -3.06 -5.93 1.52
C VAL A 144 -2.44 -6.10 2.90
N ALA A 145 -2.07 -5.02 3.59
CA ALA A 145 -1.58 -5.11 4.97
C ALA A 145 -2.64 -5.70 5.92
N CYS A 146 -3.93 -5.34 5.74
CA CYS A 146 -5.04 -5.92 6.50
C CYS A 146 -5.25 -7.42 6.20
N ILE A 147 -5.08 -7.85 4.95
CA ILE A 147 -5.10 -9.28 4.58
C ILE A 147 -4.07 -10.04 5.40
N LEU A 148 -2.83 -9.57 5.43
CA LEU A 148 -1.75 -10.23 6.17
C LEU A 148 -2.02 -10.20 7.68
N ALA A 149 -2.50 -9.09 8.23
CA ALA A 149 -2.87 -9.00 9.65
C ALA A 149 -3.99 -9.98 10.03
N HIS A 150 -5.03 -10.11 9.18
CA HIS A 150 -6.11 -11.05 9.40
C HIS A 150 -5.68 -12.51 9.22
N ALA A 151 -4.80 -12.80 8.26
CA ALA A 151 -4.19 -14.12 8.11
C ALA A 151 -3.36 -14.48 9.35
N ILE A 152 -2.55 -13.55 9.86
CA ILE A 152 -1.82 -13.71 11.12
C ILE A 152 -2.77 -13.85 12.29
N SER A 153 -4.01 -13.38 12.23
CA SER A 153 -5.00 -13.58 13.30
C SER A 153 -5.84 -14.85 13.13
N GLY A 154 -5.72 -15.57 12.02
CA GLY A 154 -6.54 -16.74 11.69
C GLY A 154 -7.96 -16.42 11.19
N ASN A 155 -8.19 -15.23 10.66
CA ASN A 155 -9.50 -14.73 10.19
C ASN A 155 -9.67 -14.95 8.67
N SER A 156 -9.78 -16.21 8.23
CA SER A 156 -9.76 -16.56 6.80
C SER A 156 -10.93 -15.97 6.00
N ASP A 157 -12.14 -15.94 6.55
CA ASP A 157 -13.30 -15.37 5.84
C ASP A 157 -13.13 -13.87 5.53
N VAL A 158 -12.46 -13.14 6.42
CA VAL A 158 -12.17 -11.71 6.22
C VAL A 158 -11.09 -11.54 5.15
N VAL A 159 -10.08 -12.41 5.15
CA VAL A 159 -9.04 -12.44 4.10
C VAL A 159 -9.68 -12.63 2.73
N ASP A 160 -10.54 -13.64 2.58
CA ASP A 160 -11.21 -13.93 1.31
C ASP A 160 -12.11 -12.77 0.87
N GLY A 161 -12.81 -12.14 1.81
CA GLY A 161 -13.63 -10.96 1.55
C GLY A 161 -12.84 -9.74 1.03
N ILE A 162 -11.66 -9.47 1.60
CA ILE A 162 -10.80 -8.36 1.13
C ILE A 162 -10.18 -8.70 -0.22
N ILE A 163 -9.73 -9.94 -0.45
CA ILE A 163 -9.20 -10.38 -1.75
C ILE A 163 -10.28 -10.24 -2.84
N ALA A 164 -11.51 -10.67 -2.57
CA ALA A 164 -12.64 -10.50 -3.48
C ALA A 164 -12.91 -9.02 -3.79
N TRP A 165 -12.81 -8.14 -2.78
CA TRP A 165 -12.93 -6.69 -2.97
C TRP A 165 -11.85 -6.14 -3.90
N LEU A 166 -10.58 -6.53 -3.71
CA LEU A 166 -9.46 -6.09 -4.54
C LEU A 166 -9.61 -6.57 -5.99
N ASN A 167 -9.97 -7.84 -6.19
CA ASN A 167 -10.20 -8.40 -7.53
C ASN A 167 -11.33 -7.67 -8.27
N LEU A 168 -12.41 -7.31 -7.55
CA LEU A 168 -13.50 -6.55 -8.13
C LEU A 168 -13.08 -5.11 -8.47
N TYR A 169 -12.31 -4.45 -7.60
CA TYR A 169 -11.74 -3.13 -7.88
C TYR A 169 -10.83 -3.17 -9.11
N TRP A 170 -9.92 -4.14 -9.20
CA TRP A 170 -9.01 -4.32 -10.33
C TRP A 170 -9.80 -4.41 -11.64
N LYS A 171 -10.78 -5.31 -11.67
CA LYS A 171 -11.59 -5.57 -12.85
C LYS A 171 -12.36 -4.32 -13.29
N GLU A 172 -13.03 -3.62 -12.37
CA GLU A 172 -13.80 -2.43 -12.74
C GLU A 172 -12.91 -1.27 -13.20
N TYR A 173 -11.72 -1.13 -12.61
CA TYR A 173 -10.74 -0.13 -13.06
C TYR A 173 -10.28 -0.46 -14.49
N SER A 174 -9.88 -1.72 -14.75
CA SER A 174 -9.51 -2.21 -16.10
C SER A 174 -10.62 -1.95 -17.12
N ASP A 175 -11.85 -2.34 -16.79
CA ASP A 175 -13.01 -2.19 -17.65
C ASP A 175 -13.30 -0.71 -17.93
N THR A 176 -13.18 0.17 -16.93
CA THR A 176 -13.39 1.61 -17.12
C THR A 176 -12.30 2.23 -17.99
N MET A 177 -11.03 1.95 -17.72
CA MET A 177 -9.92 2.50 -18.50
C MET A 177 -9.99 2.10 -19.98
N THR A 178 -10.33 0.85 -20.27
CA THR A 178 -10.36 0.33 -21.64
C THR A 178 -11.66 0.65 -22.37
N LYS A 179 -12.82 0.30 -21.78
CA LYS A 179 -14.12 0.37 -22.48
C LYS A 179 -14.73 1.76 -22.47
N LYS A 180 -14.53 2.54 -21.40
CA LYS A 180 -15.16 3.86 -21.24
C LYS A 180 -14.21 4.98 -21.66
N SER A 181 -12.93 4.89 -21.29
CA SER A 181 -11.94 5.93 -21.58
C SER A 181 -11.10 5.66 -22.84
N GLY A 182 -11.22 4.48 -23.45
CA GLY A 182 -10.53 4.15 -24.70
C GLY A 182 -9.01 3.99 -24.59
N GLN A 183 -8.47 3.76 -23.38
CA GLN A 183 -7.04 3.59 -23.19
C GLN A 183 -6.55 2.26 -23.77
N SER A 184 -5.34 2.27 -24.33
CA SER A 184 -4.74 1.08 -24.93
C SER A 184 -4.37 0.02 -23.90
N THR A 185 -4.30 -1.24 -24.33
CA THR A 185 -3.81 -2.36 -23.50
C THR A 185 -2.37 -2.10 -23.01
N ASN A 186 -1.51 -1.52 -23.85
CA ASN A 186 -0.13 -1.20 -23.47
C ASN A 186 -0.08 -0.17 -22.34
N PHE A 187 -0.93 0.85 -22.40
CA PHE A 187 -1.07 1.83 -21.32
C PHE A 187 -1.51 1.17 -20.02
N LEU A 188 -2.47 0.23 -20.10
CA LEU A 188 -2.97 -0.49 -18.94
C LEU A 188 -1.91 -1.42 -18.34
N CYS A 189 -1.14 -2.14 -19.16
CA CYS A 189 0.00 -2.95 -18.69
C CYS A 189 1.04 -2.09 -17.97
N LYS A 190 1.46 -0.94 -18.55
CA LYS A 190 2.41 -0.01 -17.90
C LYS A 190 1.84 0.48 -16.56
N SER A 191 0.55 0.84 -16.54
CA SER A 191 -0.14 1.31 -15.34
C SER A 191 -0.18 0.26 -14.23
N TYR A 192 -0.48 -1.00 -14.55
CA TYR A 192 -0.53 -2.06 -13.56
C TYR A 192 0.84 -2.50 -13.07
N ARG A 193 1.84 -2.57 -13.95
CA ARG A 193 3.23 -2.83 -13.54
C ARG A 193 3.72 -1.75 -12.57
N ASN A 194 3.49 -0.47 -12.89
CA ASN A 194 3.84 0.62 -11.98
C ASN A 194 3.01 0.57 -10.69
N ALA A 195 1.73 0.18 -10.75
CA ALA A 195 0.91 0.03 -9.56
C ALA A 195 1.43 -1.03 -8.60
N MET A 196 1.97 -2.14 -9.10
CA MET A 196 2.67 -3.14 -8.28
C MET A 196 3.92 -2.55 -7.65
N ALA A 197 4.68 -1.77 -8.41
CA ALA A 197 5.88 -1.10 -7.91
C ALA A 197 5.54 -0.15 -6.74
N TRP A 198 4.51 0.69 -6.92
CA TRP A 198 4.06 1.66 -5.91
C TRP A 198 3.37 1.02 -4.72
N LEU A 199 2.62 -0.07 -4.92
CA LEU A 199 2.11 -0.92 -3.84
C LEU A 199 3.28 -1.49 -3.03
N GLY A 200 4.26 -2.06 -3.73
CA GLY A 200 5.46 -2.63 -3.12
C GLY A 200 6.21 -1.62 -2.27
N TRP A 201 6.45 -0.44 -2.82
CA TRP A 201 7.11 0.67 -2.13
C TRP A 201 6.35 1.10 -0.87
N LYS A 202 5.01 1.24 -0.94
CA LYS A 202 4.21 1.66 0.22
C LYS A 202 4.16 0.57 1.30
N LEU A 203 4.08 -0.71 0.92
CA LEU A 203 4.17 -1.83 1.86
C LEU A 203 5.55 -1.88 2.53
N TYR A 204 6.63 -1.70 1.76
CA TYR A 204 7.96 -1.57 2.34
C TYR A 204 8.04 -0.44 3.36
N ALA A 205 7.53 0.76 3.03
CA ALA A 205 7.46 1.89 3.95
C ALA A 205 6.68 1.57 5.25
N ILE A 206 5.54 0.88 5.13
CA ILE A 206 4.76 0.40 6.29
C ILE A 206 5.60 -0.53 7.17
N SER A 207 6.38 -1.43 6.56
CA SER A 207 7.23 -2.39 7.29
C SER A 207 8.35 -1.71 8.07
N ILE A 208 9.03 -0.73 7.49
CA ILE A 208 10.22 -0.10 8.11
C ILE A 208 9.90 1.10 9.00
N PHE A 209 8.89 1.90 8.66
CA PHE A 209 8.51 3.11 9.40
C PHE A 209 7.29 2.92 10.29
N GLU A 210 6.70 1.73 10.29
CA GLU A 210 5.50 1.41 11.07
C GLU A 210 4.31 2.30 10.75
N TRP A 211 4.29 2.87 9.54
CA TRP A 211 3.17 3.67 9.06
C TRP A 211 1.89 2.85 9.16
N PHE A 212 0.88 3.40 9.83
CA PHE A 212 -0.44 2.79 10.02
C PHE A 212 -0.47 1.48 10.83
N VAL A 213 0.67 0.93 11.28
CA VAL A 213 0.73 -0.30 12.08
C VAL A 213 -0.20 -0.25 13.31
N PRO A 214 -0.29 0.87 14.05
CA PRO A 214 -1.21 0.98 15.19
C PRO A 214 -2.71 0.85 14.83
N PHE A 215 -3.08 0.93 13.55
CA PHE A 215 -4.47 0.84 13.10
C PHE A 215 -4.85 -0.53 12.53
N PHE A 216 -3.87 -1.40 12.28
CA PHE A 216 -4.13 -2.74 11.75
C PHE A 216 -4.74 -3.66 12.82
N PRO A 217 -5.58 -4.62 12.41
CA PRO A 217 -6.25 -5.55 13.32
C PRO A 217 -5.28 -6.67 13.75
N ILE A 218 -4.24 -6.31 14.49
CA ILE A 218 -3.16 -7.20 14.93
C ILE A 218 -2.90 -7.05 16.43
N GLU A 219 -2.49 -8.12 17.11
CA GLU A 219 -2.04 -8.06 18.50
C GLU A 219 -0.61 -7.53 18.60
N SER A 220 -0.26 -6.86 19.70
CA SER A 220 1.08 -6.29 19.91
C SER A 220 2.20 -7.33 19.79
N GLY A 221 1.95 -8.57 20.23
CA GLY A 221 2.91 -9.68 20.13
C GLY A 221 3.17 -10.17 18.71
N ASP A 222 2.28 -9.88 17.76
CA ASP A 222 2.36 -10.34 16.37
C ASP A 222 2.77 -9.23 15.39
N VAL A 223 3.04 -8.01 15.88
CA VAL A 223 3.46 -6.86 15.05
C VAL A 223 4.73 -7.15 14.26
N GLY A 224 5.70 -7.84 14.87
CA GLY A 224 6.94 -8.24 14.18
C GLY A 224 6.66 -9.14 12.97
N SER A 225 5.76 -10.12 13.11
CA SER A 225 5.34 -11.00 12.01
C SER A 225 4.60 -10.23 10.92
N LEU A 226 3.77 -9.24 11.28
CA LEU A 226 3.11 -8.39 10.30
C LEU A 226 4.13 -7.56 9.51
N LYS A 227 5.06 -6.90 10.19
CA LYS A 227 6.11 -6.10 9.54
C LYS A 227 6.93 -6.96 8.57
N GLU A 228 7.34 -8.14 8.99
CA GLU A 228 8.09 -9.08 8.15
C GLU A 228 7.29 -9.47 6.89
N SER A 229 6.03 -9.88 7.07
CA SER A 229 5.17 -10.34 5.97
C SER A 229 4.85 -9.23 4.97
N VAL A 230 4.49 -8.04 5.48
CA VAL A 230 4.26 -6.83 4.68
C VAL A 230 5.53 -6.45 3.93
N GLY A 231 6.69 -6.58 4.57
CA GLY A 231 7.97 -6.30 3.96
C GLY A 231 8.29 -7.25 2.80
N VAL A 232 8.13 -8.56 2.99
CA VAL A 232 8.35 -9.59 1.97
C VAL A 232 7.49 -9.35 0.73
N VAL A 233 6.18 -9.14 0.92
CA VAL A 233 5.27 -8.80 -0.19
C VAL A 233 5.68 -7.49 -0.84
N GLY A 234 6.00 -6.46 -0.04
CA GLY A 234 6.39 -5.14 -0.52
C GLY A 234 7.61 -5.19 -1.43
N PHE A 235 8.69 -5.82 -0.96
CA PHE A 235 9.94 -5.95 -1.70
C PHE A 235 9.79 -6.79 -2.97
N THR A 236 9.00 -7.87 -2.91
CA THR A 236 8.73 -8.74 -4.08
C THR A 236 8.01 -7.96 -5.19
N LEU A 237 7.02 -7.15 -4.83
CA LEU A 237 6.29 -6.31 -5.78
C LEU A 237 7.14 -5.13 -6.31
N MET A 238 8.05 -4.56 -5.50
CA MET A 238 9.03 -3.59 -5.99
C MET A 238 9.95 -4.21 -7.05
N LYS A 239 10.49 -5.41 -6.82
CA LYS A 239 11.30 -6.13 -7.81
C LYS A 239 10.52 -6.39 -9.10
N LEU A 240 9.24 -6.74 -8.99
CA LEU A 240 8.37 -6.99 -10.13
C LEU A 240 8.11 -5.71 -10.95
N GLY A 241 7.84 -4.59 -10.29
CA GLY A 241 7.43 -3.35 -10.95
C GLY A 241 8.56 -2.42 -11.37
N PHE A 242 9.56 -2.20 -10.51
CA PHE A 242 10.72 -1.33 -10.75
C PHE A 242 11.97 -2.08 -11.24
N GLY A 243 12.02 -3.40 -11.05
CA GLY A 243 13.09 -4.25 -11.57
C GLY A 243 12.72 -4.93 -12.89
N GLU A 244 13.36 -6.06 -13.17
CA GLU A 244 13.26 -6.77 -14.46
C GLU A 244 12.14 -7.82 -14.52
N GLY A 245 11.25 -7.88 -13.52
CA GLY A 245 10.26 -8.96 -13.41
C GLY A 245 8.97 -8.76 -14.20
N GLY A 246 8.61 -7.52 -14.52
CA GLY A 246 7.27 -7.16 -15.03
C GLY A 246 7.21 -6.85 -16.53
N GLU A 247 8.34 -6.87 -17.23
CA GLU A 247 8.39 -6.53 -18.65
C GLU A 247 7.75 -7.60 -19.53
N GLY A 248 6.97 -7.15 -20.53
CA GLY A 248 6.28 -8.04 -21.47
C GLY A 248 5.06 -8.79 -20.90
N LEU A 249 4.76 -8.66 -19.60
CA LEU A 249 3.60 -9.27 -18.98
C LEU A 249 2.29 -8.59 -19.44
N THR A 250 1.25 -9.41 -19.61
CA THR A 250 -0.11 -8.92 -19.84
C THR A 250 -0.75 -8.41 -18.55
N VAL A 251 -1.89 -7.72 -18.65
CA VAL A 251 -2.68 -7.30 -17.48
C VAL A 251 -3.07 -8.50 -16.60
N ASP A 252 -3.45 -9.61 -17.22
CA ASP A 252 -3.86 -10.83 -16.51
C ASP A 252 -2.67 -11.52 -15.84
N ASP A 253 -1.49 -11.52 -16.49
CA ASP A 253 -0.27 -12.03 -15.88
C ASP A 253 0.13 -11.20 -14.65
N LEU A 254 0.07 -9.86 -14.76
CA LEU A 254 0.33 -8.96 -13.64
C LEU A 254 -0.67 -9.21 -12.51
N HIS A 255 -1.97 -9.30 -12.81
CA HIS A 255 -2.97 -9.58 -11.78
C HIS A 255 -2.73 -10.93 -11.10
N SER A 256 -2.38 -11.95 -11.88
CA SER A 256 -2.04 -13.29 -11.37
C SER A 256 -0.82 -13.24 -10.46
N ARG A 257 0.23 -12.49 -10.83
CA ARG A 257 1.44 -12.30 -10.00
C ARG A 257 1.16 -11.56 -8.70
N LEU A 258 0.26 -10.57 -8.71
CA LEU A 258 -0.17 -9.90 -7.48
C LEU A 258 -0.84 -10.89 -6.53
N ASN A 259 -1.82 -11.62 -7.04
CA ASN A 259 -2.59 -12.58 -6.26
C ASN A 259 -1.71 -13.73 -5.76
N SER A 260 -0.79 -14.25 -6.57
CA SER A 260 0.15 -15.30 -6.14
C SER A 260 1.05 -14.78 -5.03
N THR A 261 1.65 -13.59 -5.18
CA THR A 261 2.54 -13.00 -4.16
C THR A 261 1.83 -12.86 -2.81
N ILE A 262 0.57 -12.42 -2.80
CA ILE A 262 -0.22 -12.31 -1.58
C ILE A 262 -0.58 -13.70 -1.01
N SER A 263 -0.97 -14.64 -1.88
CA SER A 263 -1.39 -15.99 -1.47
C SER A 263 -0.24 -16.81 -0.91
N ASP A 264 0.94 -16.74 -1.53
CA ASP A 264 2.15 -17.43 -1.08
C ASP A 264 2.52 -16.97 0.35
N GLU A 265 2.39 -15.67 0.64
CA GLU A 265 2.63 -15.14 1.98
C GLU A 265 1.55 -15.55 2.99
N ILE A 266 0.27 -15.59 2.58
CA ILE A 266 -0.82 -16.12 3.42
C ILE A 266 -0.54 -17.57 3.79
N ASP A 267 -0.11 -18.39 2.84
CA ASP A 267 0.17 -19.81 3.07
C ASP A 267 1.39 -20.00 3.98
N HIS A 268 2.42 -19.15 3.82
CA HIS A 268 3.53 -19.09 4.76
C HIS A 268 3.05 -18.77 6.19
N ILE A 269 2.21 -17.74 6.36
CA ILE A 269 1.63 -17.37 7.66
C ILE A 269 0.81 -18.52 8.25
N LYS A 270 -0.05 -19.18 7.45
CA LYS A 270 -0.86 -20.32 7.90
C LYS A 270 0.01 -21.49 8.35
N SER A 271 1.11 -21.75 7.64
CA SER A 271 2.05 -22.83 7.99
C SER A 271 2.74 -22.59 9.33
N SER A 272 3.13 -21.34 9.64
CA SER A 272 3.77 -20.96 10.90
C SER A 272 2.79 -20.87 12.09
N ARG A 273 1.49 -20.72 11.81
CA ARG A 273 0.42 -20.66 12.83
C ARG A 273 -0.18 -22.01 13.21
N ARG A 274 0.26 -23.14 12.64
CA ARG A 274 -0.35 -24.46 12.92
C ARG A 274 -0.49 -24.70 14.43
N GLY A 275 -1.74 -24.96 14.87
CA GLY A 275 -2.09 -25.21 16.26
C GLY A 275 -2.45 -23.98 17.10
N ARG A 276 -2.39 -22.76 16.56
CA ARG A 276 -2.86 -21.54 17.26
C ARG A 276 -4.36 -21.32 17.03
N PRO A 277 -5.15 -21.00 18.08
CA PRO A 277 -6.55 -20.66 17.92
C PRO A 277 -6.72 -19.38 17.09
N SER A 278 -7.85 -19.28 16.39
CA SER A 278 -8.26 -18.04 15.72
C SER A 278 -8.55 -16.96 16.77
N LEU A 279 -8.10 -15.74 16.50
CA LEU A 279 -8.39 -14.59 17.36
C LEU A 279 -9.70 -13.95 16.93
N ARG A 280 -10.48 -13.47 17.92
CA ARG A 280 -11.73 -12.75 17.64
C ARG A 280 -11.47 -11.59 16.68
N ARG A 281 -12.29 -11.49 15.62
CA ARG A 281 -12.30 -10.36 14.68
C ARG A 281 -12.32 -9.05 15.46
N LYS A 282 -11.29 -8.22 15.30
CA LYS A 282 -11.28 -6.84 15.78
C LYS A 282 -11.68 -5.91 14.64
N SER A 283 -12.57 -4.97 14.92
CA SER A 283 -12.71 -3.77 14.11
C SER A 283 -11.47 -2.88 14.31
N SER A 284 -11.23 -1.93 13.40
CA SER A 284 -10.20 -0.90 13.58
C SER A 284 -10.24 -0.29 14.99
N ILE A 285 -9.06 -0.15 15.63
CA ILE A 285 -8.88 0.53 16.93
C ILE A 285 -9.46 1.95 16.89
N LEU A 286 -9.42 2.62 15.73
CA LEU A 286 -10.00 3.95 15.53
C LEU A 286 -11.50 3.96 15.78
N ARG A 287 -12.21 2.89 15.38
CA ARG A 287 -13.64 2.75 15.65
C ARG A 287 -13.92 2.47 17.12
N GLN A 288 -13.15 1.58 17.74
CA GLN A 288 -13.33 1.24 19.16
C GLN A 288 -13.03 2.43 20.09
N SER A 289 -12.07 3.27 19.71
CA SER A 289 -11.65 4.43 20.49
C SER A 289 -12.34 5.73 20.08
N ASN A 290 -13.21 5.70 19.06
CA ASN A 290 -13.81 6.89 18.44
C ASN A 290 -12.76 7.97 18.04
N ARG A 291 -11.54 7.55 17.71
CA ARG A 291 -10.42 8.44 17.35
C ARG A 291 -10.34 8.62 15.84
N ARG A 292 -10.01 9.84 15.39
CA ARG A 292 -9.66 10.10 13.99
C ARG A 292 -8.20 9.74 13.74
N VAL A 293 -7.88 9.33 12.52
CA VAL A 293 -6.50 9.11 12.05
C VAL A 293 -5.66 10.36 12.27
N SER A 294 -6.20 11.53 11.91
CA SER A 294 -5.58 12.84 12.12
C SER A 294 -5.19 13.12 13.59
N ASP A 295 -5.92 12.56 14.56
CA ASP A 295 -5.61 12.72 15.99
C ASP A 295 -4.50 11.78 16.46
N ALA A 296 -4.23 10.69 15.74
CA ALA A 296 -3.11 9.80 16.00
C ALA A 296 -1.80 10.32 15.35
N PHE A 297 -1.88 11.03 14.23
CA PHE A 297 -0.71 11.65 13.58
C PHE A 297 -0.23 12.96 14.21
N LYS A 298 -1.03 13.63 15.06
CA LYS A 298 -0.61 14.82 15.84
C LYS A 298 0.67 14.61 16.67
N GLY A 299 0.95 13.37 17.08
CA GLY A 299 2.21 13.00 17.77
C GLY A 299 3.31 12.51 16.81
N MET A 300 2.93 11.86 15.71
CA MET A 300 3.86 11.24 14.78
C MET A 300 4.67 12.27 13.98
N GLY A 301 4.04 13.38 13.54
CA GLY A 301 4.77 14.46 12.88
C GLY A 301 5.86 15.09 13.76
N ARG A 302 5.63 15.19 15.07
CA ARG A 302 6.64 15.68 16.04
C ARG A 302 7.72 14.65 16.34
N GLU A 303 7.37 13.38 16.47
CA GLU A 303 8.34 12.31 16.74
C GLU A 303 9.21 12.00 15.52
N SER A 304 8.64 11.98 14.30
CA SER A 304 9.37 11.84 13.04
C SER A 304 10.28 13.05 12.78
N LEU A 305 9.82 14.28 13.05
CA LEU A 305 10.66 15.47 12.94
C LEU A 305 11.77 15.48 14.01
N LYS A 306 11.47 15.08 15.26
CA LYS A 306 12.49 14.94 16.32
C LYS A 306 13.52 13.86 15.99
N LYS A 307 13.09 12.73 15.44
CA LYS A 307 13.97 11.63 15.03
C LYS A 307 14.84 12.08 13.85
N MET A 308 14.26 12.73 12.85
CA MET A 308 15.00 13.31 11.71
C MET A 308 16.01 14.39 12.16
N ILE A 309 15.62 15.29 13.08
CA ILE A 309 16.52 16.30 13.67
C ILE A 309 17.62 15.64 14.52
N SER A 310 17.27 14.61 15.30
CA SER A 310 18.22 13.82 16.09
C SER A 310 19.23 13.11 15.20
N ASP A 311 18.76 12.46 14.13
CA ASP A 311 19.60 11.74 13.18
C ASP A 311 20.50 12.72 12.41
N LEU A 312 19.99 13.90 12.02
CA LEU A 312 20.80 14.98 11.43
C LEU A 312 21.86 15.54 12.41
N SER A 313 21.55 15.62 13.70
CA SER A 313 22.51 16.06 14.73
C SER A 313 23.63 15.05 15.00
N GLN A 314 23.44 13.78 14.62
CA GLN A 314 24.47 12.75 14.72
C GLN A 314 25.39 12.69 13.49
N VAL A 315 24.99 13.29 12.37
CA VAL A 315 25.74 13.26 11.09
C VAL A 315 26.71 14.43 10.94
N GLY A 316 26.70 15.41 11.84
CA GLY A 316 27.72 16.45 11.84
C GLY A 316 27.72 17.27 13.11
N LEU A 317 28.74 17.05 13.94
CA LEU A 317 29.59 18.08 14.56
C LEU A 317 30.64 17.37 15.43
N ASP A 318 31.59 16.71 14.77
CA ASP A 318 32.98 16.79 15.24
C ASP A 318 33.75 17.57 14.17
N LYS A 319 34.50 18.56 14.66
CA LYS A 319 35.27 19.54 13.89
C LYS A 319 36.36 18.90 13.03
#